data_AF-Q0ASN5-F1
#
_entry.id   AF-Q0ASN5-F1
#
_cell.length_a   1.000
_cell.length_b   1.000
_cell.length_c   1.000
_cell.angle_alpha   90.00
_cell.angle_beta   90.00
_cell.angle_gamma   90.00
#
_symmetry.space_group_name_H-M   'P 1'
#
loop_
_entity.id
_entity.type
_entity.pdbx_description
1 polymer ?
#
loop_
_entity_poly.entity_id
_entity_poly.type
_entity_poly.pdbx_seq_one_letter_code
_entity_poly.pdbx_strand_id
1 'polypeptide(L)'
;MSTHSSPFLPSWLGRALVEGLLILFAVVLGFIVNEWREDVADQRAAEAAMGRVVAEIEANIEALEDVVAYHEEVVERIGARVAEIEASPEPVESVLFDEFPRVLPRGVNAPGLSRFAWEHAQQHGRLNVLPYERVSEVARIYEMQAYGVESTWRQIVDLLFSGPQIMSSQDLVPSLRFTQIGFTELASQERFLINQYQRLLVEMGEAEQG
;
A
#
# COMPACT_ATOMS: atom_id res chain seq x y z
N MET A 1 86.32 -18.56 21.49
CA MET A 1 85.78 -17.76 20.36
C MET A 1 84.27 -17.93 20.35
N SER A 2 83.55 -16.81 20.18
CA SER A 2 82.14 -16.62 19.84
C SER A 2 81.42 -15.74 20.87
N THR A 3 81.48 -14.43 20.65
CA THR A 3 80.63 -13.43 21.30
C THR A 3 79.30 -13.39 20.55
N HIS A 4 78.20 -13.67 21.25
CA HIS A 4 76.84 -13.47 20.76
C HIS A 4 76.53 -11.97 20.68
N SER A 5 76.35 -11.46 19.46
CA SER A 5 75.83 -10.11 19.23
C SER A 5 74.30 -10.15 19.26
N SER A 6 73.70 -9.61 20.33
CA SER A 6 72.27 -9.32 20.37
C SER A 6 71.97 -8.09 19.50
N PRO A 7 70.98 -8.12 18.59
CA PRO A 7 70.65 -6.95 17.80
C PRO A 7 69.84 -5.97 18.65
N PHE A 8 70.44 -4.83 19.00
CA PHE A 8 69.69 -3.70 19.55
C PHE A 8 68.88 -3.08 18.41
N LEU A 9 67.56 -3.23 18.45
CA LEU A 9 66.68 -2.49 17.54
C LEU A 9 66.85 -0.99 17.81
N PRO A 10 67.07 -0.17 16.77
CA PRO A 10 67.32 1.25 16.97
C PRO A 10 66.03 1.98 17.37
N SER A 11 66.12 2.89 18.34
CA SER A 11 64.97 3.58 18.97
C SER A 11 64.07 4.36 18.00
N TRP A 12 64.60 4.78 16.85
CA TRP A 12 63.81 5.44 15.78
C TRP A 12 62.76 4.50 15.18
N LEU A 13 63.02 3.19 15.14
CA LEU A 13 62.09 2.20 14.58
C LEU A 13 60.84 2.04 15.47
N GLY A 14 61.03 2.02 16.80
CA GLY A 14 59.91 1.97 17.75
C GLY A 14 59.03 3.21 17.65
N ARG A 15 59.64 4.39 17.49
CA ARG A 15 58.90 5.64 17.27
C ARG A 15 58.11 5.62 15.96
N ALA A 16 58.73 5.21 14.85
CA ALA A 16 58.08 5.12 13.55
C ALA A 16 56.91 4.11 13.55
N LEU A 17 57.03 2.99 14.28
CA LEU A 17 55.94 2.02 14.44
C LEU A 17 54.75 2.60 15.21
N VAL A 18 54.99 3.31 16.31
CA VAL A 18 53.93 3.97 17.09
C VAL A 18 53.26 5.08 16.27
N GLU A 19 54.04 5.92 15.59
CA GLU A 19 53.52 6.98 14.72
C GLU A 19 52.69 6.38 13.57
N GLY A 20 53.16 5.33 12.91
CA GLY A 20 52.41 4.63 11.86
C GLY A 20 51.11 3.99 12.37
N LEU A 21 51.14 3.37 13.55
CA LEU A 21 49.96 2.78 14.17
C LEU A 21 48.91 3.84 14.55
N LEU A 22 49.35 4.99 15.08
CA LEU A 22 48.46 6.10 15.42
C LEU A 22 47.80 6.71 14.18
N ILE A 23 48.55 6.86 13.08
CA ILE A 23 47.98 7.33 11.81
C ILE A 23 46.94 6.34 11.29
N LEU A 24 47.26 5.04 11.27
CA LEU A 24 46.32 4.00 10.86
C LEU A 24 45.07 4.00 11.74
N PHE A 25 45.23 4.13 13.05
CA PHE A 25 44.12 4.23 14.00
C PHE A 25 43.23 5.44 13.73
N ALA A 26 43.82 6.62 13.50
CA ALA A 26 43.06 7.84 13.21
C ALA A 26 42.27 7.72 11.90
N VAL A 27 42.86 7.12 10.87
CA VAL A 27 42.18 6.88 9.58
C VAL A 27 41.02 5.89 9.76
N VAL A 28 41.25 4.75 10.42
CA VAL A 28 40.20 3.75 10.69
C VAL A 28 39.08 4.36 11.53
N LEU A 29 39.40 5.15 12.55
CA LEU A 29 38.40 5.84 13.37
C LEU A 29 37.58 6.83 12.53
N GLY A 30 38.21 7.56 11.61
CA GLY A 30 37.52 8.46 10.68
C GLY A 30 36.51 7.72 9.81
N PHE A 31 36.87 6.55 9.28
CA PHE A 31 35.94 5.71 8.52
C PHE A 31 34.78 5.20 9.38
N ILE A 32 35.05 4.72 10.59
CA ILE A 32 34.01 4.24 11.52
C ILE A 32 33.01 5.36 11.85
N VAL A 33 33.49 6.56 12.14
CA VAL A 33 32.62 7.70 12.43
C VAL A 33 31.78 8.10 11.22
N ASN A 34 32.36 8.03 10.01
CA ASN A 34 31.61 8.33 8.80
C ASN A 34 30.50 7.30 8.54
N GLU A 35 30.82 6.01 8.66
CA GLU A 35 29.84 4.93 8.48
C GLU A 35 28.70 5.05 9.48
N TRP A 36 29.02 5.26 10.76
CA TRP A 36 28.01 5.46 11.80
C TRP A 36 27.08 6.64 11.51
N ARG A 37 27.62 7.75 10.98
CA ARG A 37 26.82 8.91 10.60
C ARG A 37 25.91 8.59 9.41
N GLU A 38 26.39 7.83 8.43
CA GLU A 38 25.63 7.41 7.26
C GLU A 38 24.50 6.45 7.67
N ASP A 39 24.78 5.46 8.51
CA ASP A 39 23.77 4.54 9.06
C ASP A 39 22.63 5.29 9.76
N VAL A 40 22.98 6.27 10.61
CA VAL A 40 21.98 7.10 11.31
C VAL A 40 21.18 7.97 10.34
N ALA A 41 21.80 8.51 9.30
CA ALA A 41 21.11 9.30 8.30
C ALA A 41 20.14 8.44 7.47
N ASP A 42 20.55 7.21 7.14
CA ASP A 42 19.76 6.26 6.38
C ASP A 42 18.55 5.78 7.17
N GLN A 43 18.75 5.45 8.45
CA GLN A 43 17.68 5.08 9.37
C GLN A 43 16.61 6.18 9.46
N ARG A 44 17.03 7.44 9.64
CA ARG A 44 16.10 8.59 9.69
C ARG A 44 15.36 8.81 8.38
N ALA A 45 16.03 8.62 7.25
CA ALA A 45 15.39 8.74 5.94
C ALA A 45 14.32 7.67 5.73
N ALA A 46 14.59 6.44 6.18
CA ALA A 46 13.65 5.33 6.11
C ALA A 46 12.46 5.51 7.04
N GLU A 47 12.68 5.94 8.28
CA GLU A 47 11.59 6.27 9.21
C GLU A 47 10.73 7.42 8.69
N ALA A 48 11.33 8.49 8.16
CA ALA A 48 10.59 9.60 7.57
C ALA A 48 9.80 9.19 6.31
N ALA A 49 10.33 8.27 5.51
CA ALA A 49 9.59 7.70 4.38
C ALA A 49 8.40 6.88 4.87
N MET A 50 8.59 6.05 5.89
CA MET A 50 7.54 5.24 6.47
C MET A 50 6.43 6.08 7.14
N GLY A 51 6.79 7.18 7.79
CA GLY A 51 5.80 8.14 8.31
C GLY A 51 4.91 8.75 7.23
N ARG A 52 5.44 8.98 6.01
CA ARG A 52 4.62 9.41 4.86
C ARG A 52 3.70 8.30 4.35
N VAL A 53 4.15 7.06 4.37
CA VAL A 53 3.32 5.89 4.02
C VAL A 53 2.17 5.73 5.00
N VAL A 54 2.42 5.91 6.30
CA VAL A 54 1.39 5.92 7.34
C VAL A 54 0.32 6.99 7.04
N ALA A 55 0.75 8.23 6.77
CA ALA A 55 -0.19 9.30 6.44
C ALA A 55 -1.00 9.02 5.15
N GLU A 56 -0.39 8.37 4.15
CA GLU A 56 -1.10 7.94 2.93
C GLU A 56 -2.13 6.83 3.23
N ILE A 57 -1.80 5.89 4.11
CA ILE A 57 -2.73 4.84 4.55
C ILE A 57 -3.93 5.45 5.27
N GLU A 58 -3.71 6.41 6.17
CA GLU A 58 -4.80 7.12 6.88
C GLU A 58 -5.73 7.84 5.89
N ALA A 59 -5.17 8.56 4.92
CA ALA A 59 -5.95 9.23 3.87
C ALA A 59 -6.72 8.22 2.98
N ASN A 60 -6.12 7.07 2.68
CA ASN A 60 -6.78 6.00 1.93
C ASN A 60 -7.94 5.35 2.72
N ILE A 61 -7.81 5.21 4.05
CA ILE A 61 -8.92 4.75 4.91
C ILE A 61 -10.10 5.73 4.79
N GLU A 62 -9.85 7.03 4.94
CA GLU A 62 -10.90 8.05 4.84
C GLU A 62 -11.61 8.00 3.48
N ALA A 63 -10.83 7.87 2.40
CA ALA A 63 -11.38 7.72 1.04
C ALA A 63 -12.23 6.44 0.89
N LEU A 64 -11.80 5.30 1.45
CA LEU A 64 -12.56 4.05 1.42
C LEU A 64 -13.84 4.13 2.24
N GLU A 65 -13.81 4.79 3.40
CA GLU A 65 -14.99 4.93 4.26
C GLU A 65 -16.10 5.74 3.58
N ASP A 66 -15.76 6.76 2.79
CA ASP A 66 -16.76 7.53 2.02
C ASP A 66 -17.39 6.70 0.88
N VAL A 67 -16.57 5.92 0.17
CA VAL A 67 -17.06 5.17 -1.00
C VAL A 67 -17.73 3.84 -0.65
N VAL A 68 -17.32 3.16 0.43
CA VAL A 68 -17.91 1.87 0.80
C VAL A 68 -19.38 2.02 1.19
N ALA A 69 -19.72 3.10 1.90
CA ALA A 69 -21.10 3.40 2.26
C ALA A 69 -21.97 3.64 1.01
N TYR A 70 -21.39 4.27 -0.02
CA TYR A 70 -22.07 4.43 -1.31
C TYR A 70 -22.31 3.09 -2.01
N HIS A 71 -21.29 2.24 -2.08
CA HIS A 71 -21.40 0.94 -2.75
C HIS A 71 -22.41 0.02 -2.05
N GLU A 72 -22.47 0.05 -0.72
CA GLU A 72 -23.50 -0.64 0.08
C GLU A 72 -24.91 -0.12 -0.28
N GLU A 73 -25.09 1.20 -0.37
CA GLU A 73 -26.35 1.82 -0.78
C GLU A 73 -26.78 1.43 -2.20
N VAL A 74 -25.82 1.34 -3.13
CA VAL A 74 -26.06 0.86 -4.50
C VAL A 74 -26.60 -0.57 -4.49
N VAL A 75 -26.02 -1.47 -3.68
CA VAL A 75 -26.50 -2.86 -3.54
C VAL A 75 -27.95 -2.90 -3.09
N GLU A 76 -28.33 -2.06 -2.13
CA GLU A 76 -29.71 -1.96 -1.64
C GLU A 76 -30.66 -1.42 -2.71
N ARG A 77 -30.26 -0.35 -3.42
CA ARG A 77 -31.05 0.26 -4.50
C ARG A 77 -31.32 -0.73 -5.63
N ILE A 78 -30.30 -1.50 -6.04
CA ILE A 78 -30.46 -2.53 -7.06
C ILE A 78 -31.40 -3.63 -6.56
N GLY A 79 -31.22 -4.09 -5.32
CA GLY A 79 -32.09 -5.11 -4.73
C GLY A 79 -33.55 -4.69 -4.68
N ALA A 80 -33.83 -3.45 -4.25
CA ALA A 80 -35.16 -2.88 -4.24
C ALA A 80 -35.76 -2.77 -5.64
N ARG A 81 -34.97 -2.34 -6.64
CA ARG A 81 -35.42 -2.23 -8.03
C ARG A 81 -35.75 -3.58 -8.64
N VAL A 82 -34.92 -4.59 -8.40
CA VAL A 82 -35.19 -5.97 -8.85
C VAL A 82 -36.49 -6.49 -8.24
N ALA A 83 -36.72 -6.29 -6.94
CA ALA A 83 -37.96 -6.69 -6.28
C ALA A 83 -39.19 -5.96 -6.83
N GLU A 84 -39.08 -4.67 -7.16
CA GLU A 84 -40.14 -3.89 -7.82
C GLU A 84 -40.50 -4.46 -9.19
N ILE A 85 -39.51 -4.80 -10.01
CA ILE A 85 -39.72 -5.38 -11.35
C ILE A 85 -40.38 -6.76 -11.23
N GLU A 86 -39.91 -7.62 -10.32
CA GLU A 86 -40.44 -8.97 -10.13
C GLU A 86 -41.86 -8.99 -9.56
N ALA A 87 -42.24 -7.96 -8.79
CA ALA A 87 -43.60 -7.81 -8.26
C ALA A 87 -44.59 -7.19 -9.26
N SER A 88 -44.09 -6.55 -10.33
CA SER A 88 -44.93 -5.91 -11.34
C SER A 88 -45.49 -6.95 -12.32
N PRO A 89 -46.82 -6.96 -12.58
CA PRO A 89 -47.41 -7.79 -13.61
C PRO A 89 -47.15 -7.26 -15.03
N GLU A 90 -46.72 -6.00 -15.17
CA GLU A 90 -46.40 -5.39 -16.45
C GLU A 90 -44.93 -5.61 -16.83
N PRO A 91 -44.64 -6.01 -18.08
CA PRO A 91 -43.27 -6.16 -18.56
C PRO A 91 -42.58 -4.79 -18.60
N VAL A 92 -41.34 -4.76 -18.09
CA VAL A 92 -40.52 -3.55 -18.09
C VAL A 92 -39.72 -3.47 -19.39
N GLU A 93 -40.04 -2.50 -20.23
CA GLU A 93 -39.29 -2.17 -21.45
C GLU A 93 -38.19 -1.13 -21.14
N SER A 94 -37.24 -1.51 -20.29
CA SER A 94 -36.09 -0.69 -19.89
C SER A 94 -34.81 -1.49 -20.09
N VAL A 95 -33.69 -0.81 -20.35
CA VAL A 95 -32.37 -1.44 -20.38
C VAL A 95 -31.55 -1.03 -19.17
N LEU A 96 -30.44 -1.72 -18.90
CA LEU A 96 -29.63 -1.47 -17.71
C LEU A 96 -29.20 0.01 -17.59
N PHE A 97 -28.84 0.64 -18.71
CA PHE A 97 -28.43 2.05 -18.75
C PHE A 97 -29.52 3.03 -18.30
N ASP A 98 -30.79 2.74 -18.59
CA ASP A 98 -31.91 3.59 -18.22
C ASP A 98 -32.13 3.58 -16.69
N GLU A 99 -31.71 2.51 -16.03
CA GLU A 99 -31.79 2.37 -14.57
C GLU A 99 -30.63 3.09 -13.84
N PHE A 100 -29.53 3.42 -14.51
CA PHE A 100 -28.34 4.00 -13.88
C PHE A 100 -28.63 5.25 -13.02
N PRO A 101 -29.41 6.25 -13.48
CA PRO A 101 -29.71 7.41 -12.63
C PRO A 101 -30.43 7.05 -11.32
N ARG A 102 -31.16 5.93 -11.29
CA ARG A 102 -31.89 5.43 -10.12
C ARG A 102 -30.98 4.61 -9.20
N VAL A 103 -30.23 3.66 -9.77
CA VAL A 103 -29.43 2.70 -8.97
C VAL A 103 -27.99 3.15 -8.72
N LEU A 104 -27.42 3.99 -9.58
CA LEU A 104 -26.03 4.47 -9.58
C LEU A 104 -25.97 6.00 -9.77
N PRO A 105 -26.55 6.80 -8.86
CA PRO A 105 -26.69 8.25 -9.05
C PRO A 105 -25.34 9.00 -9.10
N ARG A 106 -24.29 8.43 -8.50
CA ARG A 106 -22.91 8.95 -8.55
C ARG A 106 -22.01 8.15 -9.50
N GLY A 107 -22.61 7.37 -10.40
CA GLY A 107 -21.90 6.41 -11.25
C GLY A 107 -21.30 5.26 -10.45
N VAL A 108 -20.23 4.65 -10.97
CA VAL A 108 -19.52 3.57 -10.26
C VAL A 108 -18.73 4.10 -9.04
N ASN A 109 -18.32 5.37 -9.06
CA ASN A 109 -17.56 6.06 -8.01
C ASN A 109 -16.23 5.35 -7.62
N ALA A 110 -15.11 5.85 -8.13
CA ALA A 110 -13.81 5.25 -7.83
C ALA A 110 -13.34 5.63 -6.40
N PRO A 111 -12.71 4.71 -5.65
CA PRO A 111 -12.20 5.00 -4.31
C PRO A 111 -11.03 6.00 -4.29
N GLY A 112 -10.38 6.27 -5.43
CA GLY A 112 -9.37 7.33 -5.52
C GLY A 112 -8.10 7.09 -4.69
N LEU A 113 -7.75 5.83 -4.42
CA LEU A 113 -6.66 5.46 -3.52
C LEU A 113 -5.29 5.84 -4.09
N SER A 114 -4.44 6.39 -3.22
CA SER A 114 -3.06 6.70 -3.54
C SER A 114 -2.13 5.52 -3.23
N ARG A 115 -1.00 5.48 -3.93
CA ARG A 115 0.14 4.58 -3.67
C ARG A 115 1.48 5.34 -3.77
N PHE A 116 1.39 6.67 -3.87
CA PHE A 116 2.51 7.52 -4.22
C PHE A 116 3.58 7.54 -3.14
N ALA A 117 3.18 7.66 -1.87
CA ALA A 117 4.12 7.64 -0.76
C ALA A 117 4.87 6.31 -0.69
N TRP A 118 4.17 5.20 -0.94
CA TRP A 118 4.77 3.87 -1.00
C TRP A 118 5.74 3.71 -2.18
N GLU A 119 5.34 4.10 -3.40
CA GLU A 119 6.22 4.05 -4.57
C GLU A 119 7.45 4.94 -4.40
N HIS A 120 7.27 6.15 -3.86
CA HIS A 120 8.37 7.05 -3.58
C HIS A 120 9.30 6.50 -2.48
N ALA A 121 8.74 5.84 -1.45
CA ALA A 121 9.53 5.18 -0.41
C ALA A 121 10.37 4.03 -0.97
N GLN A 122 9.82 3.21 -1.87
CA GLN A 122 10.58 2.14 -2.55
C GLN A 122 11.75 2.69 -3.37
N GLN A 123 11.57 3.84 -4.02
CA GLN A 123 12.60 4.44 -4.88
C GLN A 123 13.65 5.24 -4.11
N HIS A 124 13.25 5.95 -3.06
CA HIS A 124 14.09 6.98 -2.41
C HIS A 124 14.17 6.85 -0.88
N GLY A 125 13.40 5.95 -0.27
CA GLY A 125 13.25 5.86 1.17
C GLY A 125 14.31 5.06 1.90
N ARG A 126 15.31 4.47 1.23
CA ARG A 126 16.35 3.62 1.85
C ARG A 126 15.78 2.51 2.74
N LEU A 127 14.69 1.88 2.29
CA LEU A 127 13.95 0.88 3.07
C LEU A 127 14.76 -0.37 3.45
N ASN A 128 15.92 -0.58 2.82
CA ASN A 128 16.81 -1.72 3.09
C ASN A 128 17.41 -1.73 4.50
N VAL A 129 17.37 -0.61 5.24
CA VAL A 129 17.82 -0.55 6.64
C VAL A 129 16.72 -0.93 7.64
N LEU A 130 15.46 -1.00 7.19
CA LEU A 130 14.34 -1.41 8.03
C LEU A 130 14.22 -2.94 8.08
N PRO A 131 13.60 -3.49 9.14
CA PRO A 131 13.26 -4.91 9.19
C PRO A 131 12.44 -5.33 7.98
N TYR A 132 12.77 -6.48 7.40
CA TYR A 132 12.11 -7.00 6.22
C TYR A 132 10.60 -7.17 6.43
N GLU A 133 10.22 -7.66 7.61
CA GLU A 133 8.85 -7.91 8.03
C GLU A 133 8.01 -6.63 7.87
N ARG A 134 8.50 -5.50 8.42
CA ARG A 134 7.84 -4.19 8.33
C ARG A 134 7.64 -3.74 6.89
N VAL A 135 8.65 -3.91 6.04
CA VAL A 135 8.56 -3.51 4.62
C VAL A 135 7.61 -4.41 3.84
N SER A 136 7.64 -5.72 4.12
CA SER A 136 6.81 -6.72 3.44
C SER A 136 5.32 -6.62 3.80
N GLU A 137 4.99 -6.26 5.03
CA GLU A 137 3.61 -6.07 5.48
C GLU A 137 2.96 -4.89 4.77
N VAL A 138 3.70 -3.78 4.64
CA VAL A 138 3.28 -2.61 3.86
C VAL A 138 3.09 -2.99 2.39
N ALA A 139 4.07 -3.68 1.79
CA ALA A 139 3.98 -4.12 0.39
C ALA A 139 2.73 -4.98 0.13
N ARG A 140 2.46 -5.96 1.00
CA ARG A 140 1.30 -6.85 0.92
C ARG A 140 -0.02 -6.08 0.91
N ILE A 141 -0.12 -5.02 1.70
CA ILE A 141 -1.34 -4.20 1.77
C ILE A 141 -1.56 -3.39 0.49
N TYR A 142 -0.50 -2.81 -0.09
CA TYR A 142 -0.61 -2.15 -1.39
C TYR A 142 -0.90 -3.13 -2.54
N GLU A 143 -0.45 -4.39 -2.43
CA GLU A 143 -0.88 -5.45 -3.36
C GLU A 143 -2.38 -5.75 -3.22
N MET A 144 -2.91 -5.82 -1.99
CA MET A 144 -4.35 -6.01 -1.76
C MET A 144 -5.17 -4.85 -2.33
N GLN A 145 -4.69 -3.61 -2.20
CA GLN A 145 -5.29 -2.44 -2.83
C GLN A 145 -5.37 -2.61 -4.36
N ALA A 146 -4.23 -2.88 -5.00
CA ALA A 146 -4.11 -2.89 -6.45
C ALA A 146 -4.83 -4.08 -7.12
N TYR A 147 -4.71 -5.27 -6.51
CA TYR A 147 -5.23 -6.52 -7.08
C TYR A 147 -6.60 -6.92 -6.52
N GLY A 148 -7.01 -6.35 -5.39
CA GLY A 148 -8.38 -6.45 -4.87
C GLY A 148 -9.23 -5.29 -5.37
N VAL A 149 -9.39 -4.28 -4.52
CA VAL A 149 -10.35 -3.18 -4.68
C VAL A 149 -10.25 -2.52 -6.05
N GLU A 150 -9.06 -2.07 -6.46
CA GLU A 150 -8.89 -1.35 -7.74
C GLU A 150 -9.11 -2.24 -8.97
N SER A 151 -8.83 -3.54 -8.85
CA SER A 151 -9.04 -4.51 -9.91
C SER A 151 -10.52 -4.83 -10.09
N THR A 152 -11.22 -5.12 -8.98
CA THR A 152 -12.66 -5.37 -8.97
C THR A 152 -13.44 -4.15 -9.45
N TRP A 153 -13.06 -2.94 -9.02
CA TRP A 153 -13.66 -1.70 -9.53
C TRP A 153 -13.52 -1.57 -11.06
N ARG A 154 -12.32 -1.76 -11.61
CA ARG A 154 -12.09 -1.74 -13.07
C ARG A 154 -12.94 -2.77 -13.79
N GLN A 155 -13.01 -3.98 -13.26
CA GLN A 155 -13.81 -5.06 -13.84
C GLN A 155 -15.30 -4.71 -13.86
N ILE A 156 -15.84 -4.08 -12.81
CA ILE A 156 -17.23 -3.61 -12.78
C ILE A 156 -17.47 -2.56 -13.86
N VAL A 157 -16.57 -1.56 -13.97
CA VAL A 157 -16.66 -0.53 -15.02
C VAL A 157 -16.65 -1.20 -16.39
N ASP A 158 -15.66 -2.04 -16.68
CA ASP A 158 -15.54 -2.71 -17.97
C ASP A 158 -16.82 -3.48 -18.30
N LEU A 159 -17.37 -4.25 -17.36
CA LEU A 159 -18.58 -5.03 -17.56
C LEU A 159 -19.83 -4.17 -17.78
N LEU A 160 -19.98 -3.08 -17.03
CA LEU A 160 -21.10 -2.14 -17.18
C LEU A 160 -21.09 -1.40 -18.52
N PHE A 161 -19.93 -1.27 -19.15
CA PHE A 161 -19.77 -0.62 -20.45
C PHE A 161 -19.42 -1.62 -21.58
N SER A 162 -19.53 -2.93 -21.33
CA SER A 162 -19.21 -3.99 -22.30
C SER A 162 -20.40 -4.37 -23.19
N GLY A 163 -20.37 -3.88 -24.43
CA GLY A 163 -21.07 -4.50 -25.57
C GLY A 163 -22.59 -4.28 -25.68
N PRO A 164 -23.24 -4.85 -26.71
CA PRO A 164 -24.66 -4.63 -27.00
C PRO A 164 -25.63 -5.35 -26.06
N GLN A 165 -25.17 -6.35 -25.28
CA GLN A 165 -26.06 -7.20 -24.47
C GLN A 165 -26.74 -6.44 -23.33
N ILE A 166 -26.08 -5.43 -22.76
CA ILE A 166 -26.63 -4.51 -21.75
C ILE A 166 -27.74 -3.59 -22.30
N MET A 167 -28.00 -3.62 -23.61
CA MET A 167 -29.08 -2.87 -24.29
C MET A 167 -30.33 -3.73 -24.56
N SER A 168 -30.42 -4.93 -23.97
CA SER A 168 -31.59 -5.82 -24.08
C SER A 168 -32.47 -5.72 -22.84
N SER A 169 -33.76 -5.44 -23.03
CA SER A 169 -34.73 -5.40 -21.92
C SER A 169 -35.00 -6.78 -21.30
N GLN A 170 -34.81 -7.85 -22.07
CA GLN A 170 -34.96 -9.23 -21.58
C GLN A 170 -33.87 -9.60 -20.56
N ASP A 171 -32.74 -8.91 -20.62
CA ASP A 171 -31.57 -9.17 -19.76
C ASP A 171 -31.48 -8.17 -18.60
N LEU A 172 -32.47 -7.30 -18.40
CA LEU A 172 -32.43 -6.26 -17.38
C LEU A 172 -32.23 -6.82 -15.97
N VAL A 173 -33.09 -7.76 -15.53
CA VAL A 173 -33.00 -8.34 -14.19
C VAL A 173 -31.71 -9.14 -13.98
N PRO A 174 -31.30 -10.04 -14.90
CA PRO A 174 -29.99 -10.69 -14.82
C PRO A 174 -28.82 -9.69 -14.73
N SER A 175 -28.86 -8.63 -15.52
CA SER A 175 -27.82 -7.59 -15.53
C SER A 175 -27.77 -6.84 -14.20
N LEU A 176 -28.92 -6.43 -13.66
CA LEU A 176 -29.02 -5.79 -12.35
C LEU A 176 -28.48 -6.70 -11.25
N ARG A 177 -28.88 -7.98 -11.21
CA ARG A 177 -28.37 -8.94 -10.21
C ARG A 177 -26.87 -9.14 -10.33
N PHE A 178 -26.33 -9.20 -11.54
CA PHE A 178 -24.90 -9.32 -11.76
C PHE A 178 -24.15 -8.07 -11.29
N THR A 179 -24.65 -6.87 -11.59
CA THR A 179 -24.14 -5.61 -11.06
C THR A 179 -24.19 -5.58 -9.53
N GLN A 180 -25.28 -6.04 -8.92
CA GLN A 180 -25.43 -6.13 -7.46
C GLN A 180 -24.35 -7.00 -6.82
N ILE A 181 -24.05 -8.16 -7.42
CA ILE A 181 -22.97 -9.05 -6.95
C ILE A 181 -21.62 -8.34 -7.04
N GLY A 182 -21.35 -7.64 -8.15
CA GLY A 182 -20.13 -6.85 -8.31
C GLY A 182 -19.94 -5.81 -7.20
N PHE A 183 -20.95 -4.98 -6.92
CA PHE A 183 -20.87 -3.99 -5.85
C PHE A 183 -20.81 -4.60 -4.45
N THR A 184 -21.45 -5.75 -4.22
CA THR A 184 -21.35 -6.49 -2.95
C THR A 184 -19.93 -6.97 -2.69
N GLU A 185 -19.28 -7.53 -3.71
CA GLU A 185 -17.89 -7.96 -3.64
C GLU A 185 -16.96 -6.76 -3.43
N LEU A 186 -17.14 -5.68 -4.20
CA LEU A 186 -16.35 -4.45 -4.07
C LEU A 186 -16.44 -3.88 -2.64
N ALA A 187 -17.64 -3.68 -2.11
CA ALA A 187 -17.84 -3.18 -0.76
C ALA A 187 -17.20 -4.10 0.30
N SER A 188 -17.30 -5.42 0.10
CA SER A 188 -16.67 -6.40 1.00
C SER A 188 -15.14 -6.29 0.99
N GLN A 189 -14.53 -6.12 -0.18
CA GLN A 189 -13.09 -5.93 -0.31
C GLN A 189 -12.64 -4.58 0.26
N GLU A 190 -13.41 -3.51 0.10
CA GLU A 190 -13.14 -2.20 0.70
C GLU A 190 -13.14 -2.28 2.23
N ARG A 191 -14.17 -2.91 2.82
CA ARG A 191 -14.21 -3.18 4.27
C ARG A 191 -13.01 -4.02 4.72
N PHE A 192 -12.66 -5.05 3.96
CA PHE A 192 -11.52 -5.90 4.29
C PHE A 192 -10.21 -5.10 4.26
N LEU A 193 -10.00 -4.26 3.24
CA LEU A 193 -8.82 -3.43 3.08
C LEU A 193 -8.71 -2.38 4.19
N ILE A 194 -9.82 -1.71 4.56
CA ILE A 194 -9.86 -0.80 5.72
C ILE A 194 -9.36 -1.53 6.98
N ASN A 195 -9.88 -2.73 7.25
CA ASN A 195 -9.46 -3.51 8.42
C ASN A 195 -7.98 -3.92 8.37
N GLN A 196 -7.43 -4.21 7.19
CA GLN A 196 -6.00 -4.52 7.04
C GLN A 196 -5.14 -3.26 7.26
N TYR A 197 -5.54 -2.10 6.73
CA TYR A 197 -4.85 -0.85 6.99
C TYR A 197 -4.83 -0.50 8.48
N GLN A 198 -5.99 -0.54 9.14
CA GLN A 198 -6.09 -0.24 10.57
C GLN A 198 -5.22 -1.16 11.42
N ARG A 199 -5.18 -2.47 11.08
CA ARG A 199 -4.30 -3.42 11.75
C ARG A 199 -2.83 -3.06 11.59
N LEU A 200 -2.40 -2.77 10.36
CA LEU A 200 -1.02 -2.38 10.08
C LEU A 200 -0.64 -1.11 10.84
N LEU A 201 -1.53 -0.11 10.90
CA LEU A 201 -1.28 1.12 11.65
C LEU A 201 -1.06 0.86 13.14
N VAL A 202 -1.85 -0.04 13.75
CA VAL A 202 -1.66 -0.45 15.15
C VAL A 202 -0.32 -1.15 15.34
N GLU A 203 -0.01 -2.15 14.50
CA GLU A 203 1.25 -2.91 14.56
C GLU A 203 2.48 -1.98 14.40
N MET A 204 2.40 -1.00 13.50
CA MET A 204 3.45 -0.01 13.30
C MET A 204 3.58 0.98 14.46
N GLY A 205 2.47 1.38 15.09
CA GLY A 205 2.49 2.29 16.26
C GLY A 205 2.97 1.62 17.55
N GLU A 206 2.79 0.30 17.69
CA GLU A 206 3.36 -0.48 18.79
C GLU A 206 4.88 -0.69 18.62
N ALA A 207 5.36 -0.89 17.39
CA ALA A 207 6.78 -1.06 17.07
C ALA A 207 7.62 0.21 17.32
N GLU A 208 7.02 1.40 17.40
CA GLU A 208 7.72 2.66 17.72
C GLU A 208 7.89 2.90 19.23
N GLN A 209 7.24 2.10 20.08
CA GLN A 209 7.26 2.24 21.55
C GLN A 209 8.09 1.18 22.29
N GLY A 210 8.54 0.12 21.60
CA GLY A 210 9.35 -0.98 22.14
C GLY A 210 10.82 -0.86 21.78
#